data_AF-A0A8J8MD15-F1
#
_entry.id   AF-A0A8J8MD15-F1
#
_cell.length_a   1.000
_cell.length_b   1.000
_cell.length_c   1.000
_cell.angle_alpha   90.00
_cell.angle_beta   90.00
_cell.angle_gamma   90.00
#
_symmetry.space_group_name_H-M   'P 1'
#
loop_
_entity.id
_entity.type
_entity.pdbx_description
1 polymer ?
#
loop_
_entity_poly.entity_id
_entity_poly.type
_entity_poly.pdbx_seq_one_letter_code
_entity_poly.pdbx_strand_id
1 'polypeptide(L)'
;MKKEYQNETMKLLYERASCRSFQDKDIEEDLLNQVIDAGLHGATGGNFQPYSIIKITSEETKKRLVDECEMQKIVANAPVNLLFCIDWRRLGRWAEACNAPFTATKSYRHFWIALQDTVICAQNICTAADSVGLGSVYIGTVESCFMELKSICNIPEGVFPVVLLSLGYPTKYPAPRNKLGVEALVHNEQYQDLDIEELIKLHDEKYEHKTLPITEEKLQTIYEVTADVSDKSNAENIINTIKEQGHINMAQRYFGLHYMANWTCTGNQEFIDTLINYGFDWIKGI
;
A
#
# COMPACT_ATOMS: atom_id res chain seq x y z
N MET A 1 22.30 -11.45 -20.49
CA MET A 1 23.27 -10.37 -20.20
C MET A 1 23.03 -9.92 -18.77
N LYS A 2 24.06 -9.76 -17.94
CA LYS A 2 23.88 -9.12 -16.61
C LYS A 2 23.42 -7.69 -16.87
N LYS A 3 22.34 -7.24 -16.21
CA LYS A 3 21.97 -5.82 -16.22
C LYS A 3 23.10 -5.05 -15.55
N GLU A 4 23.67 -4.09 -16.26
CA GLU A 4 24.60 -3.13 -15.66
C GLU A 4 23.80 -1.97 -15.08
N TYR A 5 24.09 -1.64 -13.83
CA TYR A 5 23.46 -0.53 -13.11
C TYR A 5 24.50 0.56 -12.89
N GLN A 6 24.07 1.82 -12.90
CA GLN A 6 24.98 2.97 -12.74
C GLN A 6 25.67 2.98 -11.36
N ASN A 7 24.98 2.54 -10.31
CA ASN A 7 25.50 2.36 -8.96
C ASN A 7 24.62 1.37 -8.17
N GLU A 8 25.02 1.05 -6.94
CA GLU A 8 24.27 0.11 -6.08
C GLU A 8 22.87 0.62 -5.73
N THR A 9 22.68 1.91 -5.47
CA THR A 9 21.33 2.46 -5.19
C THR A 9 20.38 2.25 -6.37
N MET A 10 20.84 2.50 -7.60
CA MET A 10 20.05 2.26 -8.80
C MET A 10 19.72 0.77 -8.94
N LYS A 11 20.67 -0.11 -8.65
CA LYS A 11 20.42 -1.57 -8.63
C LYS A 11 19.32 -1.93 -7.64
N LEU A 12 19.40 -1.45 -6.40
CA LEU A 12 18.38 -1.70 -5.37
C LEU A 12 16.98 -1.25 -5.83
N LEU A 13 16.87 -0.07 -6.43
CA LEU A 13 15.60 0.45 -6.93
C LEU A 13 15.03 -0.39 -8.09
N TYR A 14 15.87 -0.83 -9.03
CA TYR A 14 15.44 -1.65 -10.16
C TYR A 14 15.13 -3.10 -9.77
N GLU A 15 15.84 -3.65 -8.79
CA GLU A 15 15.71 -5.05 -8.34
C GLU A 15 14.72 -5.21 -7.17
N ARG A 16 14.15 -4.12 -6.65
CA ARG A 16 13.16 -4.12 -5.57
C ARG A 16 12.01 -5.09 -5.86
N ALA A 17 11.77 -6.00 -4.92
CA ALA A 17 10.69 -6.97 -5.01
C ALA A 17 10.11 -7.28 -3.63
N SER A 18 8.78 -7.42 -3.56
CA SER A 18 8.10 -7.68 -2.28
C SER A 18 8.45 -9.06 -1.73
N CYS A 19 9.10 -9.09 -0.56
CA CYS A 19 9.46 -10.31 0.15
C CYS A 19 8.27 -10.82 0.98
N ARG A 20 7.78 -12.01 0.67
CA ARG A 20 6.61 -12.63 1.33
C ARG A 20 6.94 -13.93 2.05
N SER A 21 8.23 -14.23 2.22
CA SER A 21 8.71 -15.43 2.89
C SER A 21 10.02 -15.10 3.61
N PHE A 22 9.97 -15.14 4.93
CA PHE A 22 11.07 -14.77 5.81
C PHE A 22 11.69 -16.01 6.45
N GLN A 23 13.00 -15.97 6.69
CA GLN A 23 13.71 -16.94 7.50
C GLN A 23 13.27 -16.80 8.96
N ASP A 24 13.37 -17.90 9.70
CA ASP A 24 13.23 -17.90 11.16
C ASP A 24 14.53 -17.33 11.79
N LYS A 25 14.71 -16.01 11.60
CA LYS A 25 15.90 -15.27 12.02
C LYS A 25 15.51 -13.84 12.38
N ASP A 26 15.82 -13.46 13.61
CA ASP A 26 15.62 -12.10 14.11
C ASP A 26 16.52 -11.08 13.40
N ILE A 27 16.05 -9.83 13.39
CA ILE A 27 16.84 -8.68 12.94
C ILE A 27 17.48 -8.06 14.18
N GLU A 28 18.81 -7.97 14.18
CA GLU A 28 19.56 -7.29 15.23
C GLU A 28 19.04 -5.87 15.45
N GLU A 29 18.87 -5.47 16.72
CA GLU A 29 18.22 -4.19 17.05
C GLU A 29 19.00 -2.99 16.51
N ASP A 30 20.32 -3.01 16.57
CA ASP A 30 21.17 -1.94 16.02
C ASP A 30 21.01 -1.81 14.50
N LEU A 31 20.95 -2.94 13.78
CA LEU A 31 20.73 -2.95 12.34
C LEU A 31 19.33 -2.41 12.00
N LEU A 32 18.31 -2.86 12.74
CA LEU A 32 16.94 -2.38 12.54
C LEU A 32 16.84 -0.87 12.79
N ASN A 33 17.48 -0.37 13.84
CA ASN A 33 17.51 1.06 14.16
C ASN A 33 18.20 1.86 13.05
N GLN A 34 19.32 1.38 12.49
CA GLN A 34 19.98 2.03 11.35
C GLN A 34 19.08 2.08 10.11
N VAL A 35 18.37 0.98 9.81
CA VAL A 35 17.43 0.92 8.67
C VAL A 35 16.27 1.92 8.88
N ILE A 36 15.71 1.96 10.08
CA ILE A 36 14.64 2.91 10.42
C ILE A 36 15.15 4.35 10.33
N ASP A 37 16.31 4.65 10.93
CA ASP A 37 16.93 5.98 10.93
C ASP A 37 17.18 6.50 9.50
N ALA A 38 17.74 5.66 8.62
CA ALA A 38 17.89 5.99 7.20
C ALA A 38 16.53 6.31 6.54
N GLY A 39 15.48 5.59 6.94
CA GLY A 39 14.09 5.83 6.55
C GLY A 39 13.54 7.21 6.93
N LEU A 40 13.86 7.67 8.15
CA LEU A 40 13.38 8.94 8.72
C LEU A 40 13.94 10.16 7.98
N HIS A 41 15.00 9.99 7.20
CA HIS A 41 15.58 11.03 6.33
C HIS A 41 14.81 11.24 5.01
N GLY A 42 13.62 10.63 4.86
CA GLY A 42 12.71 10.92 3.77
C GLY A 42 12.28 12.39 3.71
N ALA A 43 11.98 12.88 2.50
CA ALA A 43 11.46 14.22 2.33
C ALA A 43 10.14 14.40 3.08
N THR A 44 9.98 15.53 3.78
CA THR A 44 8.75 15.87 4.49
C THR A 44 8.38 17.34 4.31
N GLY A 45 7.09 17.61 4.23
CA GLY A 45 6.57 18.98 4.10
C GLY A 45 6.99 19.84 5.29
N GLY A 46 7.74 20.92 5.04
CA GLY A 46 8.19 21.84 6.09
C GLY A 46 9.13 21.22 7.14
N ASN A 47 9.70 20.05 6.87
CA ASN A 47 10.44 19.24 7.83
C ASN A 47 9.64 18.89 9.10
N PHE A 48 8.30 18.78 8.98
CA PHE A 48 7.43 18.52 10.14
C PHE A 48 7.45 17.07 10.62
N GLN A 49 7.76 16.12 9.73
CA GLN A 49 7.69 14.69 10.00
C GLN A 49 6.37 14.33 10.70
N PRO A 50 5.18 14.52 10.09
CA PRO A 50 3.88 14.37 10.76
C PRO A 50 3.46 12.90 10.93
N TYR A 51 4.41 12.02 11.26
CA TYR A 51 4.23 10.58 11.37
C TYR A 51 4.99 9.98 12.56
N SER A 52 4.53 8.80 12.95
CA SER A 52 5.17 7.91 13.93
C SER A 52 5.11 6.46 13.43
N ILE A 53 6.02 5.61 13.92
CA ILE A 53 6.12 4.20 13.54
C ILE A 53 5.97 3.34 14.80
N ILE A 54 5.03 2.40 14.78
CA ILE A 54 4.87 1.40 15.84
C ILE A 54 5.62 0.13 15.43
N LYS A 55 6.67 -0.22 16.18
CA LYS A 55 7.45 -1.45 16.01
C LYS A 55 6.75 -2.61 16.69
N ILE A 56 6.34 -3.62 15.92
CA ILE A 56 5.61 -4.79 16.39
C ILE A 56 6.47 -6.05 16.19
N THR A 57 6.95 -6.63 17.29
CA THR A 57 7.74 -7.87 17.31
C THR A 57 7.13 -8.96 18.19
N SER A 58 6.18 -8.61 19.07
CA SER A 58 5.50 -9.58 19.95
C SER A 58 4.69 -10.59 19.13
N GLU A 59 4.91 -11.88 19.38
CA GLU A 59 4.12 -12.96 18.77
C GLU A 59 2.62 -12.84 19.08
N GLU A 60 2.26 -12.38 20.28
CA GLU A 60 0.87 -12.15 20.66
C GLU A 60 0.23 -11.08 19.79
N THR A 61 0.88 -9.91 19.65
CA THR A 61 0.38 -8.82 18.82
C THR A 61 0.31 -9.24 17.34
N LYS A 62 1.33 -9.94 16.83
CA LYS A 62 1.35 -10.45 15.46
C LYS A 62 0.22 -11.46 15.20
N LYS A 63 -0.07 -12.34 16.15
CA LYS A 63 -1.21 -13.27 16.07
C LYS A 63 -2.53 -12.53 16.02
N ARG A 64 -2.72 -11.51 16.88
CA ARG A 64 -3.92 -10.66 16.87
C ARG A 64 -4.10 -9.93 15.54
N LEU A 65 -3.03 -9.44 14.92
CA LEU A 65 -3.11 -8.84 13.58
C LEU A 65 -3.61 -9.84 12.52
N VAL A 66 -3.22 -11.10 12.60
CA VAL A 66 -3.73 -12.10 11.64
C VAL A 66 -5.18 -12.46 11.92
N ASP A 67 -5.54 -12.65 13.19
CA ASP A 67 -6.86 -13.17 13.57
C ASP A 67 -7.95 -12.11 13.59
N GLU A 68 -7.67 -10.92 14.13
CA GLU A 68 -8.64 -9.83 14.30
C GLU A 68 -8.69 -8.93 13.05
N CYS A 69 -7.56 -8.70 12.39
CA CYS A 69 -7.49 -7.83 11.21
C CYS A 69 -7.51 -8.60 9.87
N GLU A 70 -7.69 -9.92 9.91
CA GLU A 70 -7.64 -10.83 8.74
C GLU A 70 -6.38 -10.66 7.88
N MET A 71 -5.27 -10.24 8.49
CA MET A 71 -4.02 -10.02 7.76
C MET A 71 -3.42 -11.35 7.29
N GLN A 72 -2.72 -11.29 6.16
CA GLN A 72 -2.01 -12.44 5.61
C GLN A 72 -0.99 -13.00 6.63
N LYS A 73 -0.86 -14.33 6.68
CA LYS A 73 0.10 -15.05 7.57
C LYS A 73 1.55 -14.57 7.49
N ILE A 74 1.91 -13.86 6.43
CA ILE A 74 3.20 -13.19 6.27
C ILE A 74 3.48 -12.25 7.45
N VAL A 75 2.46 -11.57 7.99
CA VAL A 75 2.58 -10.67 9.14
C VAL A 75 3.01 -11.42 10.40
N ALA A 76 2.43 -12.60 10.66
CA ALA A 76 2.84 -13.45 11.79
C ALA A 76 4.26 -14.00 11.63
N ASN A 77 4.62 -14.39 10.41
CA ASN A 77 5.92 -15.00 10.11
C ASN A 77 7.07 -13.98 9.98
N ALA A 78 6.78 -12.68 9.90
CA ALA A 78 7.81 -11.65 9.86
C ALA A 78 8.38 -11.43 11.27
N PRO A 79 9.71 -11.33 11.44
CA PRO A 79 10.30 -10.98 12.73
C PRO A 79 9.93 -9.55 13.17
N VAL A 80 9.71 -8.64 12.22
CA VAL A 80 9.34 -7.25 12.51
C VAL A 80 8.20 -6.80 11.61
N ASN A 81 7.19 -6.17 12.20
CA ASN A 81 6.18 -5.39 11.49
C ASN A 81 6.24 -3.93 11.94
N LEU A 82 6.29 -3.00 11.00
CA LEU A 82 6.30 -1.56 11.25
C LEU A 82 4.98 -0.96 10.78
N LEU A 83 4.15 -0.51 11.72
CA LEU A 83 2.90 0.19 11.42
C LEU A 83 3.17 1.70 11.38
N PHE A 84 3.03 2.29 10.20
CA PHE A 84 3.24 3.70 9.96
C PHE A 84 1.94 4.45 10.16
N CYS A 85 1.97 5.50 10.97
CA CYS A 85 0.82 6.31 11.31
C CYS A 85 1.08 7.79 11.07
N ILE A 86 0.09 8.52 10.57
CA ILE A 86 0.05 9.97 10.72
C ILE A 86 -0.05 10.27 12.22
N ASP A 87 0.74 11.22 12.72
CA ASP A 87 0.80 11.58 14.14
C ASP A 87 0.67 13.09 14.34
N TRP A 88 -0.58 13.54 14.40
CA TRP A 88 -0.92 14.91 14.80
C TRP A 88 -0.95 15.09 16.30
N ARG A 89 -1.09 14.00 17.07
CA ARG A 89 -1.08 14.05 18.53
C ARG A 89 0.27 14.59 19.03
N ARG A 90 1.39 14.11 18.52
CA ARG A 90 2.73 14.58 18.89
C ARG A 90 2.89 16.07 18.59
N LEU A 91 2.56 16.48 17.37
CA LEU A 91 2.69 17.87 16.92
C LEU A 91 1.73 18.82 17.67
N GLY A 92 0.50 18.40 17.92
CA GLY A 92 -0.49 19.17 18.67
C GLY A 92 -0.09 19.38 20.13
N ARG A 93 0.42 18.32 20.80
CA ARG A 93 0.95 18.44 22.16
C ARG A 93 2.18 19.34 22.25
N TRP A 94 3.05 19.30 21.23
CA TRP A 94 4.18 20.23 21.14
C TRP A 94 3.69 21.68 20.99
N ALA A 95 2.74 21.92 20.09
CA ALA A 95 2.14 23.24 19.92
C ALA A 95 1.48 23.75 21.21
N GLU A 96 0.69 22.92 21.89
CA GLU A 96 0.07 23.24 23.18
C GLU A 96 1.11 23.61 24.25
N ALA A 97 2.17 22.80 24.40
CA ALA A 97 3.24 23.06 25.35
C ALA A 97 3.97 24.39 25.09
N CYS A 98 4.00 24.84 23.84
CA CYS A 98 4.56 26.13 23.44
C CYS A 98 3.52 27.26 23.33
N ASN A 99 2.26 27.03 23.71
CA ASN A 99 1.15 27.97 23.54
C ASN A 99 1.01 28.48 22.08
N ALA A 100 1.20 27.58 21.11
CA ALA A 100 1.10 27.84 19.68
C ALA A 100 -0.22 27.29 19.10
N PRO A 101 -0.76 27.90 18.03
CA PRO A 101 -1.95 27.36 17.37
C PRO A 101 -1.65 26.05 16.65
N PHE A 102 -2.58 25.09 16.73
CA PHE A 102 -2.51 23.84 15.98
C PHE A 102 -3.82 23.60 15.23
N THR A 103 -3.78 23.72 13.90
CA THR A 103 -4.97 23.65 13.02
C THR A 103 -4.92 22.49 12.03
N ALA A 104 -3.86 21.68 12.06
CA ALA A 104 -3.66 20.58 11.10
C ALA A 104 -4.82 19.57 11.13
N THR A 105 -5.42 19.34 12.30
CA THR A 105 -6.59 18.46 12.50
C THR A 105 -7.83 18.88 11.73
N LYS A 106 -7.90 20.13 11.29
CA LYS A 106 -9.05 20.71 10.58
C LYS A 106 -8.80 20.92 9.08
N SER A 107 -7.79 20.26 8.51
CA SER A 107 -7.37 20.53 7.13
C SER A 107 -7.07 19.28 6.32
N TYR A 108 -7.89 19.04 5.29
CA TYR A 108 -7.63 18.02 4.27
C TYR A 108 -6.23 18.15 3.65
N ARG A 109 -5.79 19.39 3.38
CA ARG A 109 -4.44 19.65 2.84
C ARG A 109 -3.35 19.11 3.76
N HIS A 110 -3.46 19.34 5.07
CA HIS A 110 -2.48 18.81 6.02
C HIS A 110 -2.54 17.29 6.13
N PHE A 111 -3.72 16.69 6.04
CA PHE A 111 -3.87 15.23 5.99
C PHE A 111 -3.15 14.65 4.77
N TRP A 112 -3.38 15.24 3.59
CA TRP A 112 -2.76 14.79 2.35
C TRP A 112 -1.23 14.88 2.38
N ILE A 113 -0.68 15.98 2.89
CA ILE A 113 0.76 16.13 3.09
C ILE A 113 1.30 15.06 4.05
N ALA A 114 0.63 14.85 5.18
CA ALA A 114 1.07 13.86 6.16
C ALA A 114 1.02 12.42 5.63
N LEU A 115 0.01 12.10 4.83
CA LEU A 115 -0.09 10.82 4.14
C LEU A 115 1.10 10.60 3.19
N GLN A 116 1.45 11.59 2.38
CA GLN A 116 2.61 11.54 1.48
C GLN A 116 3.92 11.34 2.25
N ASP A 117 4.17 12.15 3.28
CA ASP A 117 5.36 12.07 4.13
C ASP A 117 5.50 10.68 4.78
N THR A 118 4.38 10.10 5.24
CA THR A 118 4.34 8.77 5.86
C THR A 118 4.74 7.67 4.87
N VAL A 119 4.20 7.70 3.65
CA VAL A 119 4.50 6.69 2.62
C VAL A 119 5.93 6.83 2.09
N ILE A 120 6.45 8.06 1.97
CA ILE A 120 7.86 8.32 1.61
C ILE A 120 8.79 7.67 2.63
N CYS A 121 8.55 7.88 3.93
CA CYS A 121 9.33 7.25 5.00
C CYS A 121 9.31 5.71 4.86
N ALA A 122 8.13 5.11 4.67
CA ALA A 122 7.99 3.66 4.50
C ALA A 122 8.79 3.14 3.28
N GLN A 123 8.78 3.86 2.16
CA GLN A 123 9.51 3.43 0.95
C GLN A 123 11.03 3.62 1.09
N ASN A 124 11.48 4.64 1.81
CA ASN A 124 12.89 4.77 2.16
C ASN A 124 13.35 3.60 3.04
N ILE A 125 12.55 3.21 4.03
CA ILE A 125 12.84 2.03 4.87
C ILE A 125 12.94 0.75 4.02
N CYS A 126 12.08 0.57 3.02
CA CYS A 126 12.20 -0.57 2.11
C CYS A 126 13.57 -0.59 1.40
N THR A 127 14.00 0.56 0.89
CA THR A 127 15.26 0.70 0.15
C THR A 127 16.47 0.48 1.07
N ALA A 128 16.42 1.03 2.29
CA ALA A 128 17.43 0.81 3.32
C ALA A 128 17.50 -0.66 3.74
N ALA A 129 16.36 -1.32 3.94
CA ALA A 129 16.29 -2.74 4.25
C ALA A 129 16.94 -3.61 3.15
N ASP A 130 16.61 -3.36 1.88
CA ASP A 130 17.19 -4.09 0.74
C ASP A 130 18.73 -3.91 0.70
N SER A 131 19.25 -2.73 1.05
CA SER A 131 20.69 -2.42 1.05
C SER A 131 21.52 -3.24 2.05
N VAL A 132 20.88 -3.75 3.11
CA VAL A 132 21.52 -4.57 4.14
C VAL A 132 21.10 -6.04 4.07
N GLY A 133 20.45 -6.42 2.95
CA GLY A 133 20.04 -7.79 2.68
C GLY A 133 18.74 -8.24 3.34
N LEU A 134 18.01 -7.34 3.99
CA LEU A 134 16.64 -7.60 4.44
C LEU A 134 15.68 -7.54 3.24
N GLY A 135 14.53 -8.17 3.37
CA GLY A 135 13.42 -8.04 2.44
C GLY A 135 12.22 -7.38 3.13
N SER A 136 11.37 -6.75 2.34
CA SER A 136 10.18 -6.05 2.86
C SER A 136 8.92 -6.25 2.01
N VAL A 137 7.75 -6.14 2.62
CA VAL A 137 6.46 -6.13 1.92
C VAL A 137 5.44 -5.22 2.59
N TYR A 138 4.78 -4.41 1.76
CA TYR A 138 3.64 -3.60 2.13
C TYR A 138 2.40 -4.46 2.34
N ILE A 139 1.69 -4.22 3.45
CA ILE A 139 0.43 -4.86 3.80
C ILE A 139 -0.65 -3.78 3.77
N GLY A 140 -1.48 -3.80 2.72
CA GLY A 140 -2.56 -2.84 2.50
C GLY A 140 -3.82 -3.09 3.32
N THR A 141 -3.97 -4.29 3.89
CA THR A 141 -5.12 -4.71 4.73
C THR A 141 -5.34 -3.82 5.96
N VAL A 142 -4.42 -2.88 6.26
CA VAL A 142 -4.64 -1.81 7.24
C VAL A 142 -5.98 -1.09 7.01
N GLU A 143 -6.38 -0.89 5.75
CA GLU A 143 -7.59 -0.14 5.41
C GLU A 143 -8.91 -0.83 5.81
N SER A 144 -8.88 -2.14 6.07
CA SER A 144 -10.06 -2.92 6.43
C SER A 144 -10.17 -3.23 7.92
N CYS A 145 -9.27 -2.71 8.76
CA CYS A 145 -9.18 -3.11 10.18
C CYS A 145 -8.75 -1.97 11.12
N PHE A 146 -9.16 -0.75 10.80
CA PHE A 146 -8.74 0.44 11.53
C PHE A 146 -9.11 0.40 13.02
N MET A 147 -10.27 -0.13 13.38
CA MET A 147 -10.72 -0.15 14.78
C MET A 147 -10.00 -1.22 15.60
N GLU A 148 -9.74 -2.36 15.00
CA GLU A 148 -8.93 -3.44 15.55
C GLU A 148 -7.50 -2.96 15.77
N LEU A 149 -6.88 -2.28 14.78
CA LEU A 149 -5.56 -1.67 14.93
C LEU A 149 -5.51 -0.65 16.07
N LYS A 150 -6.57 0.16 16.22
CA LYS A 150 -6.70 1.10 17.34
C LYS A 150 -6.60 0.39 18.68
N SER A 151 -7.32 -0.72 18.82
CA SER A 151 -7.36 -1.55 20.03
C SER A 151 -6.04 -2.29 20.26
N ILE A 152 -5.53 -3.00 19.25
CA ILE A 152 -4.31 -3.82 19.31
C ILE A 152 -3.09 -2.97 19.66
N CYS A 153 -2.93 -1.83 19.01
CA CYS A 153 -1.76 -0.97 19.16
C CYS A 153 -1.98 0.21 20.12
N ASN A 154 -3.12 0.26 20.81
CA ASN A 154 -3.51 1.36 21.71
C ASN A 154 -3.34 2.75 21.06
N ILE A 155 -3.83 2.90 19.83
CA ILE A 155 -3.63 4.11 19.03
C ILE A 155 -4.53 5.23 19.59
N PRO A 156 -3.96 6.35 20.05
CA PRO A 156 -4.74 7.44 20.63
C PRO A 156 -5.39 8.32 19.55
N GLU A 157 -6.31 9.19 19.97
CA GLU A 157 -6.84 10.26 19.11
C GLU A 157 -5.72 11.14 18.54
N GLY A 158 -5.85 11.51 17.27
CA GLY A 158 -4.86 12.28 16.52
C GLY A 158 -3.74 11.44 15.91
N VAL A 159 -3.79 10.11 16.01
CA VAL A 159 -2.84 9.19 15.37
C VAL A 159 -3.60 8.23 14.47
N PHE A 160 -3.31 8.21 13.16
CA PHE A 160 -4.06 7.41 12.18
C PHE A 160 -3.15 6.44 11.42
N PRO A 161 -3.41 5.12 11.46
CA PRO A 161 -2.60 4.13 10.74
C PRO A 161 -2.78 4.27 9.21
N VAL A 162 -1.68 4.18 8.48
CA VAL A 162 -1.65 4.35 7.01
C VAL A 162 -1.26 3.05 6.34
N VAL A 163 -0.16 2.44 6.78
CA VAL A 163 0.38 1.26 6.12
C VAL A 163 1.25 0.44 7.05
N LEU A 164 1.27 -0.87 6.84
CA LEU A 164 2.13 -1.79 7.58
C LEU A 164 3.20 -2.37 6.66
N LEU A 165 4.43 -2.42 7.15
CA LEU A 165 5.57 -3.01 6.46
C LEU A 165 6.09 -4.20 7.27
N SER A 166 6.07 -5.39 6.68
CA SER A 166 6.73 -6.58 7.26
C SER A 166 8.17 -6.65 6.75
N LEU A 167 9.13 -6.84 7.66
CA LEU A 167 10.55 -6.95 7.36
C LEU A 167 11.14 -8.25 7.92
N GLY A 168 12.14 -8.78 7.23
CA GLY A 168 12.88 -9.96 7.68
C GLY A 168 13.93 -10.39 6.66
N TYR A 169 14.75 -11.38 7.02
CA TYR A 169 15.66 -11.99 6.05
C TYR A 169 14.86 -12.86 5.08
N PRO A 170 14.99 -12.68 3.75
CA PRO A 170 14.26 -13.51 2.79
C PRO A 170 14.74 -14.96 2.84
N THR A 171 13.84 -15.94 2.82
CA THR A 171 14.21 -17.36 2.59
C THR A 171 14.86 -17.53 1.20
N LYS A 172 14.35 -16.75 0.24
CA LYS A 172 14.87 -16.59 -1.11
C LYS A 172 14.55 -15.17 -1.58
N TYR A 173 15.53 -14.50 -2.19
CA TYR A 173 15.27 -13.19 -2.79
C TYR A 173 14.20 -13.30 -3.88
N PRO A 174 13.11 -12.52 -3.78
CA PRO A 174 12.05 -12.53 -4.78
C PRO A 174 12.54 -11.94 -6.09
N ALA A 175 12.08 -12.50 -7.22
CA ALA A 175 12.35 -11.90 -8.53
C ALA A 175 11.54 -10.60 -8.70
N PRO A 176 12.14 -9.55 -9.29
CA PRO A 176 11.42 -8.34 -9.68
C PRO A 176 10.23 -8.65 -10.58
N ARG A 177 9.16 -7.87 -10.44
CA ARG A 177 8.00 -7.90 -11.35
C ARG A 177 8.25 -6.92 -12.49
N ASN A 178 7.83 -7.27 -13.70
CA ASN A 178 7.83 -6.35 -14.83
C ASN A 178 7.02 -5.09 -14.50
N LYS A 179 7.53 -3.95 -14.94
CA LYS A 179 6.92 -2.63 -14.79
C LYS A 179 6.67 -2.06 -16.18
N LEU A 180 5.73 -1.13 -16.26
CA LEU A 180 5.63 -0.28 -17.45
C LEU A 180 6.91 0.55 -17.56
N GLY A 181 7.34 0.85 -18.78
CA GLY A 181 8.46 1.74 -19.04
C GLY A 181 8.11 3.20 -18.81
N VAL A 182 9.11 4.06 -19.01
CA VAL A 182 9.00 5.52 -18.82
C VAL A 182 7.98 6.11 -19.79
N GLU A 183 7.97 5.63 -21.03
CA GLU A 183 7.07 6.02 -22.11
C GLU A 183 5.59 5.87 -21.78
N ALA A 184 5.24 4.94 -20.88
CA ALA A 184 3.86 4.67 -20.51
C ALA A 184 3.38 5.52 -19.31
N LEU A 185 4.30 6.12 -18.56
CA LEU A 185 4.01 6.71 -17.23
C LEU A 185 4.49 8.16 -17.09
N VAL A 186 5.41 8.62 -17.94
CA VAL A 186 5.99 9.96 -17.88
C VAL A 186 5.55 10.73 -19.11
N HIS A 187 4.82 11.81 -18.88
CA HIS A 187 4.30 12.68 -19.93
C HIS A 187 5.10 13.99 -19.95
N ASN A 188 5.37 14.51 -21.14
CA ASN A 188 6.08 15.78 -21.30
C ASN A 188 5.10 16.95 -21.21
N GLU A 189 5.30 17.82 -20.21
CA GLU A 189 4.52 19.04 -19.91
C GLU A 189 3.04 18.82 -19.56
N GLN A 190 2.30 18.07 -20.38
CA GLN A 190 0.87 17.80 -20.25
C GLN A 190 0.63 16.29 -20.28
N TYR A 191 -0.49 15.86 -19.71
CA TYR A 191 -0.93 14.47 -19.84
C TYR A 191 -1.17 14.13 -21.31
N GLN A 192 -0.70 12.96 -21.73
CA GLN A 192 -0.82 12.49 -23.11
C GLN A 192 -1.52 11.13 -23.09
N ASP A 193 -2.71 11.08 -23.71
CA ASP A 193 -3.40 9.82 -23.93
C ASP A 193 -2.63 8.97 -24.94
N LEU A 194 -2.36 7.71 -24.57
CA LEU A 194 -1.84 6.72 -25.48
C LEU A 194 -2.95 6.23 -26.41
N ASP A 195 -2.57 5.84 -27.62
CA ASP A 195 -3.49 5.09 -28.47
C ASP A 195 -3.90 3.78 -27.78
N ILE A 196 -5.15 3.34 -27.99
CA ILE A 196 -5.71 2.16 -27.33
C ILE A 196 -4.89 0.90 -27.65
N GLU A 197 -4.42 0.74 -28.89
CA GLU A 197 -3.62 -0.42 -29.29
C GLU A 197 -2.26 -0.44 -28.58
N GLU A 198 -1.63 0.73 -28.44
CA GLU A 198 -0.38 0.89 -27.69
C GLU A 198 -0.58 0.60 -26.20
N LEU A 199 -1.66 1.12 -25.59
CA LEU A 199 -2.00 0.88 -24.20
C LEU A 199 -2.17 -0.62 -23.91
N ILE A 200 -2.90 -1.33 -24.77
CA ILE A 200 -3.10 -2.79 -24.67
C ILE A 200 -1.76 -3.50 -24.79
N LYS A 201 -0.96 -3.19 -25.82
CA LYS A 201 0.34 -3.81 -26.06
C LYS A 201 1.27 -3.68 -24.84
N LEU A 202 1.40 -2.49 -24.26
CA LEU A 202 2.27 -2.24 -23.11
C LEU A 202 1.85 -3.06 -21.87
N HIS A 203 0.54 -3.19 -21.65
CA HIS A 203 0.03 -3.98 -20.53
C HIS A 203 0.19 -5.48 -20.75
N ASP A 204 -0.05 -5.95 -21.97
CA ASP A 204 0.16 -7.33 -22.36
C ASP A 204 1.63 -7.74 -22.20
N GLU A 205 2.57 -6.92 -22.67
CA GLU A 205 4.02 -7.15 -22.48
C GLU A 205 4.39 -7.17 -20.99
N LYS A 206 3.91 -6.19 -20.20
CA LYS A 206 4.13 -6.16 -18.75
C LYS A 206 3.67 -7.44 -18.07
N TYR A 207 2.51 -7.97 -18.46
CA TYR A 207 1.97 -9.18 -17.87
C TYR A 207 2.36 -10.46 -18.61
N GLU A 208 3.26 -10.39 -19.59
CA GLU A 208 3.74 -11.54 -20.39
C GLU A 208 2.60 -12.29 -21.09
N HIS A 209 1.61 -11.54 -21.60
CA HIS A 209 0.41 -12.06 -22.27
C HIS A 209 -0.33 -13.14 -21.46
N LYS A 210 -0.27 -13.06 -20.12
CA LYS A 210 -0.94 -14.02 -19.24
C LYS A 210 -2.46 -13.90 -19.39
N THR A 211 -3.12 -15.04 -19.38
CA THR A 211 -4.59 -15.14 -19.42
C THR A 211 -5.07 -16.16 -18.40
N LEU A 212 -6.36 -16.15 -18.13
CA LEU A 212 -7.02 -17.10 -17.24
C LEU A 212 -8.09 -17.87 -18.01
N PRO A 213 -8.29 -19.15 -17.65
CA PRO A 213 -9.40 -19.91 -18.20
C PRO A 213 -10.73 -19.35 -17.71
N ILE A 214 -11.72 -19.41 -18.60
CA ILE A 214 -13.12 -19.08 -18.32
C ILE A 214 -13.72 -20.16 -17.41
N THR A 215 -14.44 -19.74 -16.39
CA THR A 215 -15.33 -20.58 -15.58
C THR A 215 -16.63 -19.80 -15.35
N GLU A 216 -17.75 -20.50 -15.18
CA GLU A 216 -19.04 -19.85 -14.89
C GLU A 216 -18.97 -18.96 -13.65
N GLU A 217 -18.29 -19.43 -12.60
CA GLU A 217 -18.04 -18.65 -11.37
C GLU A 217 -17.35 -17.31 -11.68
N LYS A 218 -16.27 -17.32 -12.47
CA LYS A 218 -15.55 -16.08 -12.80
C LYS A 218 -16.36 -15.14 -13.68
N LEU A 219 -17.12 -15.68 -14.64
CA LEU A 219 -18.00 -14.87 -15.48
C LEU A 219 -19.09 -14.22 -14.62
N GLN A 220 -19.68 -14.97 -13.69
CA GLN A 220 -20.69 -14.46 -12.78
C GLN A 220 -20.12 -13.35 -11.89
N THR A 221 -18.93 -13.54 -11.31
CA THR A 221 -18.27 -12.50 -10.50
C THR A 221 -17.99 -11.25 -11.33
N ILE A 222 -17.39 -11.37 -12.52
CA ILE A 222 -17.10 -10.21 -13.39
C ILE A 222 -18.40 -9.46 -13.75
N TYR A 223 -19.47 -10.21 -14.03
CA TYR A 223 -20.77 -9.63 -14.34
C TYR A 223 -21.32 -8.82 -13.15
N GLU A 224 -21.37 -9.41 -11.96
CA GLU A 224 -21.88 -8.76 -10.75
C GLU A 224 -21.08 -7.51 -10.40
N VAL A 225 -19.75 -7.62 -10.37
CA VAL A 225 -18.84 -6.49 -10.10
C VAL A 225 -19.08 -5.34 -11.08
N THR A 226 -19.25 -5.64 -12.36
CA THR A 226 -19.49 -4.61 -13.39
C THR A 226 -20.89 -4.02 -13.25
N ALA A 227 -21.91 -4.84 -13.04
CA ALA A 227 -23.30 -4.41 -12.96
C ALA A 227 -23.57 -3.53 -11.74
N ASP A 228 -22.91 -3.81 -10.61
CA ASP A 228 -23.04 -3.04 -9.37
C ASP A 228 -22.40 -1.65 -9.46
N VAL A 229 -21.29 -1.52 -10.21
CA VAL A 229 -20.52 -0.26 -10.30
C VAL A 229 -20.91 0.58 -11.51
N SER A 230 -21.29 -0.06 -12.63
CA SER A 230 -21.68 0.58 -13.88
C SER A 230 -23.16 0.30 -14.15
N ASP A 231 -23.44 -0.70 -14.99
CA ASP A 231 -24.78 -1.10 -15.38
C ASP A 231 -24.76 -2.50 -16.02
N LYS A 232 -25.94 -3.11 -16.13
CA LYS A 232 -26.10 -4.47 -16.67
C LYS A 232 -25.70 -4.58 -18.14
N SER A 233 -25.91 -3.53 -18.95
CA SER A 233 -25.60 -3.58 -20.39
C SER A 233 -24.09 -3.65 -20.61
N ASN A 234 -23.32 -2.86 -19.84
CA ASN A 234 -21.86 -2.93 -19.85
C ASN A 234 -21.36 -4.30 -19.38
N ALA A 235 -21.96 -4.85 -18.31
CA ALA A 235 -21.62 -6.19 -17.83
C ALA A 235 -21.84 -7.27 -18.92
N GLU A 236 -22.98 -7.25 -19.61
CA GLU A 236 -23.26 -8.16 -20.73
C GLU A 236 -22.23 -8.02 -21.86
N ASN A 237 -21.87 -6.78 -22.24
CA ASN A 237 -20.86 -6.53 -23.27
C ASN A 237 -19.48 -7.10 -22.91
N ILE A 238 -19.04 -6.95 -21.66
CA ILE A 238 -17.78 -7.52 -21.17
C ILE A 238 -17.82 -9.05 -21.21
N ILE A 239 -18.90 -9.67 -20.75
CA ILE A 239 -19.05 -11.13 -20.76
C ILE A 239 -19.07 -11.68 -22.20
N ASN A 240 -19.76 -11.01 -23.12
CA ASN A 240 -19.76 -11.38 -24.53
C ASN A 240 -18.34 -11.29 -25.13
N THR A 241 -17.63 -10.20 -24.84
CA THR A 241 -16.22 -10.02 -25.27
C THR A 241 -15.32 -11.14 -24.74
N ILE A 242 -15.45 -11.51 -23.46
CA ILE A 242 -14.68 -12.62 -22.87
C ILE A 242 -14.99 -13.95 -23.57
N LYS A 243 -16.27 -14.22 -23.86
CA LYS A 243 -16.71 -15.44 -24.55
C LYS A 243 -16.16 -15.49 -25.99
N GLU A 244 -16.18 -14.37 -26.71
CA GLU A 244 -15.62 -14.25 -28.06
C GLU A 244 -14.09 -14.44 -28.08
N GLN A 245 -13.38 -13.85 -27.11
CA GLN A 245 -11.93 -13.99 -26.96
C GLN A 245 -11.50 -15.40 -26.49
N GLY A 246 -12.40 -16.13 -25.83
CA GLY A 246 -12.16 -17.48 -25.31
C GLY A 246 -11.28 -17.55 -24.05
N HIS A 247 -10.94 -16.41 -23.44
CA HIS A 247 -10.14 -16.33 -22.23
C HIS A 247 -10.41 -15.03 -21.46
N ILE A 248 -10.00 -14.99 -20.18
CA ILE A 248 -10.01 -13.76 -19.37
C ILE A 248 -8.60 -13.15 -19.42
N ASN A 249 -8.48 -11.92 -19.91
CA ASN A 249 -7.22 -11.18 -19.94
C ASN A 249 -6.90 -10.56 -18.57
N MET A 250 -5.70 -9.97 -18.45
CA MET A 250 -5.26 -9.43 -17.15
C MET A 250 -6.04 -8.20 -16.70
N ALA A 251 -6.55 -7.37 -17.60
CA ALA A 251 -7.38 -6.23 -17.23
C ALA A 251 -8.70 -6.71 -16.58
N GLN A 252 -9.39 -7.65 -17.24
CA GLN A 252 -10.61 -8.28 -16.72
C GLN A 252 -10.36 -9.00 -15.39
N ARG A 253 -9.21 -9.68 -15.24
CA ARG A 253 -8.80 -10.28 -13.96
C ARG A 253 -8.63 -9.23 -12.87
N TYR A 254 -7.84 -8.17 -13.12
CA TYR A 254 -7.53 -7.21 -12.08
C TYR A 254 -8.76 -6.44 -11.64
N PHE A 255 -9.57 -5.94 -12.57
CA PHE A 255 -10.70 -5.07 -12.25
C PHE A 255 -12.01 -5.83 -12.00
N GLY A 256 -12.12 -7.08 -12.46
CA GLY A 256 -13.32 -7.89 -12.29
C GLY A 256 -13.21 -9.03 -11.28
N LEU A 257 -12.01 -9.43 -10.86
CA LEU A 257 -11.80 -10.59 -9.96
C LEU A 257 -10.85 -10.31 -8.78
N HIS A 258 -10.06 -9.23 -8.79
CA HIS A 258 -9.03 -9.01 -7.78
C HIS A 258 -9.19 -7.70 -7.00
N TYR A 259 -9.40 -6.59 -7.69
CA TYR A 259 -9.67 -5.27 -7.12
C TYR A 259 -11.12 -4.87 -7.44
N MET A 260 -12.06 -5.59 -6.83
CA MET A 260 -13.49 -5.47 -7.11
C MET A 260 -14.08 -4.26 -6.40
N ALA A 261 -14.34 -3.20 -7.15
CA ALA A 261 -14.73 -1.90 -6.58
C ALA A 261 -16.07 -1.92 -5.84
N ASN A 262 -17.03 -2.77 -6.23
CA ASN A 262 -18.30 -2.92 -5.52
C ASN A 262 -18.13 -3.41 -4.07
N TRP A 263 -17.06 -4.15 -3.77
CA TRP A 263 -16.77 -4.61 -2.41
C TRP A 263 -16.01 -3.55 -1.60
N THR A 264 -15.25 -2.67 -2.27
CA THR A 264 -14.45 -1.63 -1.61
C THR A 264 -15.22 -0.32 -1.41
N CYS A 265 -16.19 -0.01 -2.27
CA CYS A 265 -16.96 1.25 -2.22
C CYS A 265 -18.06 1.25 -1.14
N THR A 266 -18.55 0.08 -0.73
CA THR A 266 -19.55 -0.05 0.35
C THR A 266 -19.02 0.47 1.69
N GLY A 267 -17.70 0.46 1.89
CA GLY A 267 -17.02 0.97 3.09
C GLY A 267 -16.74 2.48 3.10
N ASN A 268 -17.16 3.26 2.10
CA ASN A 268 -16.79 4.68 2.03
C ASN A 268 -17.31 5.49 3.23
N GLN A 269 -18.57 5.29 3.63
CA GLN A 269 -19.12 5.98 4.81
C GLN A 269 -18.45 5.50 6.09
N GLU A 270 -18.22 4.20 6.21
CA GLU A 270 -17.50 3.61 7.34
C GLU A 270 -16.06 4.15 7.47
N PHE A 271 -15.38 4.35 6.34
CA PHE A 271 -14.06 4.98 6.29
C PHE A 271 -14.11 6.43 6.78
N ILE A 272 -15.10 7.20 6.33
CA ILE A 272 -15.32 8.58 6.79
C ILE A 272 -15.58 8.61 8.30
N ASP A 273 -16.47 7.74 8.79
CA ASP A 273 -16.81 7.63 10.20
C ASP A 273 -15.60 7.19 11.04
N THR A 274 -14.76 6.32 10.48
CA THR A 274 -13.50 5.91 11.09
C THR A 274 -12.54 7.08 11.23
N LEU A 275 -12.29 7.85 10.17
CA LEU A 275 -11.45 9.06 10.24
C LEU A 275 -11.94 10.01 11.34
N ILE A 276 -13.25 10.24 11.42
CA ILE A 276 -13.87 11.05 12.48
C ILE A 276 -13.58 10.47 13.87
N ASN A 277 -13.70 9.15 14.05
CA ASN A 277 -13.38 8.45 15.31
C ASN A 277 -11.89 8.53 15.71
N TYR A 278 -11.02 8.83 14.76
CA TYR A 278 -9.59 9.08 14.99
C TYR A 278 -9.26 10.56 15.25
N GLY A 279 -10.26 11.45 15.20
CA GLY A 279 -10.10 12.90 15.40
C GLY A 279 -9.84 13.69 14.11
N PHE A 280 -10.07 13.08 12.93
CA PHE A 280 -9.86 13.69 11.61
C PHE A 280 -11.20 14.20 11.06
N ASP A 281 -11.83 15.15 11.76
CA ASP A 281 -13.18 15.62 11.46
C ASP A 281 -13.26 16.72 10.39
N TRP A 282 -12.13 17.11 9.79
CA TRP A 282 -12.07 18.03 8.65
C TRP A 282 -12.95 17.60 7.46
N ILE A 283 -13.27 16.31 7.38
CA ILE A 283 -14.13 15.74 6.35
C ILE A 283 -15.60 16.19 6.45
N LYS A 284 -16.02 16.70 7.61
CA LYS A 284 -17.39 17.22 7.83
C LYS A 284 -17.61 18.63 7.26
N GLY A 285 -16.55 19.30 6.79
CA GLY A 285 -16.59 20.74 6.52
C GLY A 285 -16.51 21.57 7.81
N ILE A 286 -16.36 22.89 7.65
CA ILE A 286 -16.38 23.87 8.75
C ILE A 286 -17.82 24.31 8.99
#